data_AF-A0A8J8NNU0-F1
#
_entry.id   AF-A0A8J8NNU0-F1
#
_cell.length_a   1.000
_cell.length_b   1.000
_cell.length_c   1.000
_cell.angle_alpha   90.00
_cell.angle_beta   90.00
_cell.angle_gamma   90.00
#
_symmetry.space_group_name_H-M   'P 1'
#
loop_
_entity.id
_entity.type
_entity.pdbx_description
1 polymer ?
#
loop_
_entity_poly.entity_id
_entity_poly.type
_entity_poly.pdbx_seq_one_letter_code
_entity_poly.pdbx_strand_id
1 'polypeptide(L)'
;MVEKASTKGGAAQESSKMEDAQDDFYLRYYVGHKGKFGHEFLEFELRPNGRLRYANNSQYKQDTLIRKEVYVNDIVIEEVKRIIKESEITKEDDKDWPQPDKVGRQELEIVLGNEHISFTTSKFGSFSEVRGSKDPEGLTVFYYLLQDLKCLVLSIISLHFRIKPVSG
;
A
#
# COMPACT_ATOMS: atom_id res chain seq x y z
N MET A 1 16.37 15.33 -71.80
CA MET A 1 15.39 16.03 -70.95
C MET A 1 15.17 15.16 -69.71
N VAL A 2 15.76 15.60 -68.57
CA VAL A 2 15.28 15.42 -67.17
C VAL A 2 15.20 13.98 -66.62
N GLU A 3 15.63 13.59 -65.42
CA GLU A 3 16.54 14.07 -64.35
C GLU A 3 16.73 12.88 -63.37
N LYS A 4 17.95 12.75 -62.86
CA LYS A 4 18.37 12.45 -61.46
C LYS A 4 17.77 11.28 -60.64
N ALA A 5 18.74 10.57 -60.06
CA ALA A 5 18.67 9.79 -58.83
C ALA A 5 18.12 10.57 -57.62
N SER A 6 17.50 9.88 -56.66
CA SER A 6 17.82 10.03 -55.24
C SER A 6 17.10 8.98 -54.38
N THR A 7 17.91 8.14 -53.76
CA THR A 7 17.57 7.29 -52.62
C THR A 7 17.13 8.18 -51.44
N LYS A 8 15.90 8.01 -50.95
CA LYS A 8 15.46 8.40 -49.60
C LYS A 8 14.52 7.28 -49.14
N GLY A 9 14.85 6.51 -48.11
CA GLY A 9 15.04 7.02 -46.75
C GLY A 9 13.66 6.96 -46.08
N GLY A 10 13.30 5.78 -45.58
CA GLY A 10 12.00 5.51 -44.97
C GLY A 10 12.08 4.40 -43.92
N ALA A 11 13.19 4.35 -43.18
CA ALA A 11 13.25 3.66 -41.90
C ALA A 11 13.08 4.73 -40.81
N ALA A 12 11.83 5.10 -40.55
CA ALA A 12 11.48 6.02 -39.47
C ALA A 12 10.02 5.77 -39.06
N GLN A 13 9.71 4.53 -38.67
CA GLN A 13 8.42 4.22 -38.07
C GLN A 13 8.52 2.96 -37.21
N GLU A 14 9.46 2.93 -36.27
CA GLU A 14 9.47 1.90 -35.22
C GLU A 14 10.10 2.37 -33.90
N SER A 15 10.22 3.69 -33.70
CA SER A 15 10.77 4.27 -32.47
C SER A 15 9.79 5.27 -31.84
N SER A 16 8.63 4.80 -31.38
CA SER A 16 7.80 5.54 -30.41
C SER A 16 6.72 4.66 -29.75
N LYS A 17 7.05 3.41 -29.42
CA LYS A 17 6.17 2.54 -28.61
C LYS A 17 6.94 1.92 -27.43
N MET A 18 7.70 2.76 -26.73
CA MET A 18 8.25 2.46 -25.40
C MET A 18 8.31 3.76 -24.59
N GLU A 19 7.18 4.45 -24.47
CA GLU A 19 6.95 5.45 -23.44
C GLU A 19 5.56 5.17 -22.87
N ASP A 20 5.47 5.13 -21.54
CA ASP A 20 4.33 4.79 -20.70
C ASP A 20 3.94 3.30 -20.59
N ALA A 21 4.91 2.46 -20.21
CA ALA A 21 4.61 1.59 -19.08
C ALA A 21 4.67 2.49 -17.84
N GLN A 22 3.60 3.25 -17.60
CA GLN A 22 3.38 3.90 -16.31
C GLN A 22 3.62 2.78 -15.28
N ASP A 23 4.65 2.92 -14.45
CA ASP A 23 5.01 1.93 -13.43
C ASP A 23 3.79 1.82 -12.49
N ASP A 24 2.93 0.84 -12.78
CA ASP A 24 1.61 0.71 -12.17
C ASP A 24 1.82 0.56 -10.67
N PHE A 25 1.33 1.54 -9.91
CA PHE A 25 1.53 1.60 -8.48
C PHE A 25 0.20 1.78 -7.76
N TYR A 26 -0.06 0.90 -6.80
CA TYR A 26 -1.19 1.01 -5.89
C TYR A 26 -0.82 0.40 -4.56
N LEU A 27 -1.24 1.04 -3.47
CA LEU A 27 -1.14 0.48 -2.12
C LEU A 27 -2.43 0.74 -1.37
N ARG A 28 -3.00 -0.30 -0.77
CA ARG A 28 -4.09 -0.19 0.20
C ARG A 28 -3.80 -1.09 1.39
N TYR A 29 -3.99 -0.54 2.59
CA TYR A 29 -3.97 -1.31 3.82
C TYR A 29 -5.23 -1.03 4.62
N TYR A 30 -5.85 -2.09 5.12
CA TYR A 30 -6.98 -2.04 6.02
C TYR A 30 -6.72 -2.92 7.25
N VAL A 31 -7.10 -2.43 8.42
CA VAL A 31 -7.23 -3.23 9.64
C VAL A 31 -8.48 -2.85 10.38
N GLY A 32 -9.27 -3.83 10.81
CA GLY A 32 -10.47 -3.54 11.57
C GLY A 32 -11.12 -4.77 12.16
N HIS A 33 -12.09 -4.52 13.03
CA HIS A 33 -12.88 -5.55 13.67
C HIS A 33 -14.29 -5.04 13.97
N LYS A 34 -15.25 -5.95 14.08
CA LYS A 34 -16.62 -5.63 14.49
C LYS A 34 -16.83 -6.08 15.93
N GLY A 35 -16.73 -5.13 16.85
CA GLY A 35 -16.94 -5.34 18.28
C GLY A 35 -18.38 -5.05 18.70
N LYS A 36 -18.63 -5.16 20.01
CA LYS A 36 -19.92 -4.84 20.64
C LYS A 36 -20.40 -3.40 20.36
N PHE A 37 -19.45 -2.48 20.14
CA PHE A 37 -19.69 -1.05 19.97
C PHE A 37 -19.68 -0.61 18.50
N GLY A 38 -19.71 -1.55 17.56
CA GLY A 38 -19.74 -1.29 16.13
C GLY A 38 -18.42 -1.68 15.44
N HIS A 39 -18.18 -1.06 14.29
CA HIS A 39 -17.05 -1.36 13.43
C HIS A 39 -15.93 -0.36 13.66
N GLU A 40 -14.81 -0.83 14.23
CA GLU A 40 -13.59 -0.05 14.39
C GLU A 40 -12.58 -0.45 13.32
N PHE A 41 -11.98 0.54 12.67
CA PHE A 41 -11.00 0.28 11.61
C PHE A 41 -10.05 1.46 11.38
N LEU A 42 -8.92 1.14 10.76
CA LEU A 42 -8.00 2.08 10.14
C LEU A 42 -7.75 1.60 8.71
N GLU A 43 -7.82 2.52 7.76
CA GLU A 43 -7.55 2.25 6.36
C GLU A 43 -6.74 3.39 5.75
N PHE A 44 -5.77 3.07 4.91
CA PHE A 44 -5.15 4.03 4.02
C PHE A 44 -4.97 3.47 2.62
N GLU A 45 -5.05 4.36 1.64
CA GLU A 45 -4.89 4.07 0.21
C GLU A 45 -3.97 5.12 -0.39
N LEU A 46 -2.93 4.69 -1.11
CA LEU A 46 -2.07 5.54 -1.92
C LEU A 46 -2.21 5.13 -3.39
N ARG A 47 -2.68 6.08 -4.21
CA ARG A 47 -2.91 5.92 -5.64
C ARG A 47 -1.69 6.36 -6.45
N PRO A 48 -1.57 5.94 -7.72
CA PRO A 48 -0.40 6.27 -8.56
C PRO A 48 -0.27 7.78 -8.83
N ASN A 49 -1.38 8.53 -8.74
CA ASN A 49 -1.38 9.98 -8.88
C ASN A 49 -1.00 10.73 -7.58
N GLY A 50 -0.44 10.05 -6.59
CA GLY A 50 -0.05 10.63 -5.30
C GLY A 50 -1.21 10.91 -4.34
N ARG A 51 -2.45 10.54 -4.68
CA ARG A 51 -3.59 10.73 -3.78
C ARG A 51 -3.51 9.74 -2.62
N LEU A 52 -3.19 10.25 -1.43
CA LEU A 52 -3.21 9.53 -0.16
C LEU A 52 -4.54 9.77 0.56
N ARG A 53 -5.31 8.71 0.78
CA ARG A 53 -6.55 8.72 1.56
C ARG A 53 -6.32 7.97 2.86
N TYR A 54 -6.80 8.54 3.96
CA TYR A 54 -6.72 7.96 5.30
C TYR A 54 -8.10 8.00 5.96
N ALA A 55 -8.52 6.88 6.53
CA ALA A 55 -9.73 6.75 7.31
C ALA A 55 -9.43 6.05 8.63
N ASN A 56 -9.96 6.59 9.73
CA ASN A 56 -9.87 5.95 11.04
C ASN A 56 -11.19 6.12 11.80
N ASN A 57 -11.77 4.99 12.19
CA ASN A 57 -12.97 4.91 13.01
C ASN A 57 -12.62 4.22 14.33
N SER A 58 -12.42 5.01 15.37
CA SER A 58 -12.31 4.54 16.75
C SER A 58 -13.59 4.92 17.48
N GLN A 59 -14.33 3.96 18.02
CA GLN A 59 -15.60 4.21 18.73
C GLN A 59 -15.37 4.77 20.15
N TYR A 60 -14.18 5.30 20.43
CA TYR A 60 -13.81 5.85 21.72
C TYR A 60 -14.48 7.22 21.93
N LYS A 61 -15.27 7.35 22.99
CA LYS A 61 -15.86 8.62 23.48
C LYS A 61 -16.56 9.48 22.41
N GLN A 62 -17.34 8.86 21.52
CA GLN A 62 -18.13 9.56 20.48
C GLN A 62 -17.29 10.26 19.40
N ASP A 63 -16.02 9.88 19.22
CA ASP A 63 -15.24 10.47 18.13
C ASP A 63 -15.81 10.10 16.76
N THR A 64 -15.89 11.11 15.91
CA THR A 64 -16.45 11.01 14.55
C THR A 64 -15.41 10.38 13.63
N LEU A 65 -15.84 9.47 12.76
CA LEU A 65 -15.02 8.89 11.68
C LEU A 65 -14.08 9.95 11.07
N ILE A 66 -12.77 9.78 11.26
CA ILE A 66 -11.76 10.68 10.72
C ILE A 66 -11.52 10.28 9.27
N ARG A 67 -11.69 11.22 8.35
CA ARG A 67 -11.31 11.07 6.94
C ARG A 67 -10.40 12.21 6.54
N LYS A 68 -9.27 11.86 5.93
CA LYS A 68 -8.26 12.82 5.47
C LYS A 68 -7.79 12.41 4.09
N GLU A 69 -7.50 13.42 3.28
CA GLU A 69 -7.04 13.23 1.91
C GLU A 69 -6.03 14.31 1.57
N VAL A 70 -4.88 13.89 1.03
CA VAL A 70 -3.79 14.78 0.63
C VAL A 70 -3.12 14.21 -0.62
N TYR A 71 -2.59 15.09 -1.47
CA TYR A 71 -1.72 14.69 -2.56
C TYR A 71 -0.27 14.79 -2.09
N VAL A 72 0.47 13.68 -2.19
CA VAL A 72 1.90 13.63 -1.91
C VAL A 72 2.70 13.83 -3.20
N ASN A 73 3.94 14.28 -3.05
CA ASN A 73 4.87 14.41 -4.17
C ASN A 73 5.41 13.03 -4.57
N ASP A 74 5.84 12.88 -5.82
CA ASP A 74 6.44 11.67 -6.39
C ASP A 74 7.56 11.10 -5.51
N ILE A 75 8.37 11.93 -4.85
CA ILE A 75 9.43 11.45 -3.94
C ILE A 75 8.89 10.58 -2.79
N VAL A 76 7.66 10.83 -2.33
CA VAL A 76 7.01 10.00 -1.30
C VAL A 76 6.55 8.68 -1.89
N ILE A 77 6.05 8.70 -3.13
CA ILE A 77 5.62 7.48 -3.85
C ILE A 77 6.84 6.58 -4.07
N GLU A 78 7.94 7.13 -4.56
CA GLU A 78 9.18 6.38 -4.80
C GLU A 78 9.77 5.81 -3.51
N GLU A 79 9.65 6.52 -2.39
CA GLU A 79 10.06 6.00 -1.09
C GLU A 79 9.16 4.84 -0.61
N VAL A 80 7.85 4.93 -0.81
CA VAL A 80 6.93 3.81 -0.51
C VAL A 80 7.26 2.59 -1.37
N LYS A 81 7.54 2.79 -2.67
CA LYS A 81 8.00 1.70 -3.56
C LYS A 81 9.31 1.09 -3.06
N ARG A 82 10.27 1.91 -2.60
CA ARG A 82 11.54 1.43 -2.03
C ARG A 82 11.31 0.56 -0.80
N ILE A 83 10.49 1.01 0.16
CA ILE A 83 10.12 0.26 1.37
C ILE A 83 9.49 -1.09 1.01
N ILE A 84 8.55 -1.11 0.05
CA ILE A 84 7.90 -2.35 -0.41
C ILE A 84 8.93 -3.30 -1.03
N LYS A 85 9.79 -2.82 -1.93
CA LYS A 85 10.82 -3.64 -2.59
C LYS A 85 11.81 -4.24 -1.59
N GLU A 86 12.30 -3.43 -0.65
CA GLU A 86 13.26 -3.88 0.37
C GLU A 86 12.67 -4.86 1.37
N SER A 87 11.36 -4.80 1.62
CA SER A 87 10.68 -5.77 2.47
C SER A 87 10.59 -7.17 1.85
N GLU A 88 10.73 -7.28 0.53
CA GLU A 88 10.52 -8.52 -0.23
C GLU A 88 9.12 -9.13 -0.09
N ILE A 89 8.12 -8.35 0.36
CA ILE A 89 6.75 -8.80 0.58
C ILE A 89 6.08 -9.44 -0.64
N THR A 90 6.51 -9.12 -1.87
CA THR A 90 5.96 -9.69 -3.10
C THR A 90 6.34 -11.16 -3.31
N LYS A 91 7.30 -11.67 -2.52
CA LYS A 91 7.71 -13.07 -2.52
C LYS A 91 6.91 -13.94 -1.53
N GLU A 92 6.11 -13.32 -0.67
CA GLU A 92 5.34 -14.00 0.37
C GLU A 92 3.96 -14.46 -0.13
N ASP A 93 3.34 -15.38 0.59
CA ASP A 93 2.01 -15.93 0.27
C ASP A 93 1.18 -16.13 1.54
N ASP A 94 -0.10 -15.75 1.52
CA ASP A 94 -0.97 -15.75 2.70
C ASP A 94 -1.74 -17.05 2.94
N LYS A 95 -1.51 -18.10 2.13
CA LYS A 95 -2.23 -19.37 2.20
C LYS A 95 -2.20 -20.04 3.57
N ASP A 96 -1.07 -19.94 4.27
CA ASP A 96 -0.88 -20.53 5.60
C ASP A 96 -1.06 -19.52 6.74
N TRP A 97 -1.42 -18.28 6.42
CA TRP A 97 -1.65 -17.24 7.41
C TRP A 97 -2.98 -17.44 8.15
N PRO A 98 -3.08 -16.99 9.42
CA PRO A 98 -4.33 -17.06 10.18
C PRO A 98 -5.47 -16.34 9.45
N GLN A 99 -6.60 -17.02 9.29
CA GLN A 99 -7.77 -16.45 8.63
C GLN A 99 -8.47 -15.41 9.52
N PRO A 100 -9.13 -14.38 8.95
CA PRO A 100 -9.86 -13.38 9.71
C PRO A 100 -10.88 -13.99 10.68
N ASP A 101 -10.99 -13.41 11.87
CA ASP A 101 -11.87 -13.91 12.93
C ASP A 101 -12.60 -12.77 13.67
N LYS A 102 -13.11 -13.06 14.88
CA LYS A 102 -13.79 -12.06 15.72
C LYS A 102 -12.86 -11.00 16.29
N VAL A 103 -11.57 -11.29 16.46
CA VAL A 103 -10.54 -10.36 16.94
C VAL A 103 -10.26 -9.30 15.88
N GLY A 104 -10.26 -9.70 14.61
CA GLY A 104 -10.26 -8.76 13.50
C GLY A 104 -9.75 -9.32 12.19
N ARG A 105 -9.57 -8.39 11.24
CA ARG A 105 -9.08 -8.62 9.89
C ARG A 105 -8.02 -7.59 9.54
N GLN A 106 -7.02 -8.02 8.79
CA GLN A 106 -6.06 -7.19 8.09
C GLN A 106 -6.10 -7.53 6.60
N GLU A 107 -5.98 -6.50 5.76
CA GLU A 107 -5.87 -6.64 4.31
C GLU A 107 -4.73 -5.75 3.82
N LEU A 108 -3.90 -6.26 2.93
CA LEU A 108 -2.86 -5.51 2.23
C LEU A 108 -2.98 -5.81 0.74
N GLU A 109 -3.06 -4.78 -0.07
CA GLU A 109 -3.10 -4.89 -1.53
C GLU A 109 -2.06 -3.97 -2.13
N ILE A 110 -1.19 -4.52 -2.96
CA ILE A 110 -0.08 -3.80 -3.59
C ILE A 110 -0.04 -4.17 -5.07
N VAL A 111 -0.01 -3.14 -5.92
CA VAL A 111 0.40 -3.25 -7.33
C VAL A 111 1.72 -2.50 -7.47
N LEU A 112 2.72 -3.15 -8.05
CA LEU A 112 4.04 -2.58 -8.30
C LEU A 112 4.60 -3.11 -9.61
N GLY A 113 4.50 -2.31 -10.66
CA GLY A 113 4.84 -2.73 -12.02
C GLY A 113 3.98 -3.92 -12.45
N ASN A 114 4.60 -5.08 -12.66
CA ASN A 114 3.89 -6.30 -13.06
C ASN A 114 3.50 -7.21 -11.88
N GLU A 115 3.88 -6.85 -10.65
CA GLU A 115 3.56 -7.63 -9.46
C GLU A 115 2.26 -7.12 -8.84
N HIS A 116 1.33 -8.04 -8.53
CA HIS A 116 0.11 -7.75 -7.79
C HIS A 116 -0.05 -8.77 -6.67
N ILE A 117 -0.08 -8.28 -5.43
CA ILE A 117 -0.36 -9.09 -4.25
C ILE A 117 -1.60 -8.56 -3.54
N SER A 118 -2.35 -9.48 -2.93
CA SER A 118 -3.52 -9.18 -2.13
C SER A 118 -3.61 -10.18 -0.99
N PHE A 119 -3.17 -9.77 0.19
CA PHE A 119 -3.18 -10.61 1.39
C PHE A 119 -4.37 -10.30 2.28
N THR A 120 -4.90 -11.35 2.93
CA THR A 120 -5.92 -11.26 3.98
C THR A 120 -5.53 -12.15 5.15
N THR A 121 -5.44 -11.57 6.35
CA THR A 121 -5.12 -12.32 7.57
C THR A 121 -5.87 -11.79 8.79
N SER A 122 -5.80 -12.49 9.91
CA SER A 122 -6.32 -12.04 11.20
C SER A 122 -5.55 -10.85 11.75
N LYS A 123 -6.13 -10.17 12.74
CA LYS A 123 -5.45 -9.12 13.50
C LYS A 123 -4.54 -9.77 14.54
N PHE A 124 -3.25 -9.43 14.52
CA PHE A 124 -2.30 -9.89 15.54
C PHE A 124 -2.32 -8.94 16.76
N GLY A 125 -2.33 -9.49 17.96
CA GLY A 125 -2.18 -8.74 19.21
C GLY A 125 -0.72 -8.47 19.59
N SER A 126 0.19 -9.36 19.19
CA SER A 126 1.62 -9.25 19.50
C SER A 126 2.51 -10.01 18.51
N PHE A 127 3.80 -9.70 18.49
CA PHE A 127 4.78 -10.45 17.69
C PHE A 127 4.93 -11.93 18.13
N SER A 128 4.50 -12.29 19.34
CA SER A 128 4.48 -13.69 19.77
C SER A 128 3.47 -14.53 18.99
N GLU A 129 2.36 -13.95 18.54
CA GLU A 129 1.39 -14.64 17.67
C GLU A 129 1.95 -14.88 16.27
N VAL A 130 2.73 -13.94 15.75
CA VAL A 130 3.46 -14.08 14.48
C VAL A 130 4.42 -15.26 14.54
N ARG A 131 5.26 -15.33 15.60
CA ARG A 131 6.21 -16.44 15.79
C ARG A 131 5.57 -17.81 15.99
N GLY A 132 4.34 -17.84 16.52
CA GLY A 132 3.59 -19.07 16.76
C GLY A 132 2.73 -19.51 15.57
N SER A 133 2.76 -18.79 14.45
CA SER A 133 1.97 -19.10 13.26
C SER A 133 2.57 -20.26 12.45
N LYS A 134 1.85 -20.68 11.40
CA LYS A 134 2.33 -21.70 10.45
C LYS A 134 3.39 -21.17 9.49
N ASP A 135 3.42 -19.86 9.27
CA ASP A 135 4.39 -19.17 8.43
C ASP A 135 4.95 -17.95 9.18
N PRO A 136 5.86 -18.17 10.14
CA PRO A 136 6.43 -17.09 10.95
C PRO A 136 7.36 -16.18 10.15
N GLU A 137 7.94 -16.65 9.04
CA GLU A 137 8.87 -15.87 8.22
C GLU A 137 8.10 -14.84 7.39
N GLY A 138 7.11 -15.28 6.59
CA GLY A 138 6.31 -14.37 5.78
C GLY A 138 5.48 -13.40 6.61
N LEU A 139 4.92 -13.85 7.74
CA LEU A 139 4.23 -12.94 8.66
C LEU A 139 5.17 -11.95 9.37
N THR A 140 6.45 -12.27 9.54
CA THR A 140 7.43 -11.32 10.07
C THR A 140 7.68 -10.21 9.06
N VAL A 141 7.82 -10.54 7.78
CA VAL A 141 7.94 -9.57 6.68
C VAL A 141 6.71 -8.66 6.63
N PHE A 142 5.52 -9.25 6.61
CA PHE A 142 4.25 -8.52 6.65
C PHE A 142 4.14 -7.60 7.87
N TYR A 143 4.48 -8.11 9.05
CA TYR A 143 4.39 -7.36 10.30
C TYR A 143 5.27 -6.10 10.30
N TYR A 144 6.53 -6.20 9.89
CA TYR A 144 7.44 -5.05 9.86
C TYR A 144 7.13 -4.08 8.72
N LEU A 145 6.80 -4.57 7.52
CA LEU A 145 6.36 -3.69 6.42
C LEU A 145 5.18 -2.82 6.84
N LEU A 146 4.18 -3.41 7.50
CA LEU A 146 3.02 -2.65 7.98
C LEU A 146 3.39 -1.61 9.02
N GLN A 147 4.40 -1.84 9.85
CA GLN A 147 4.89 -0.82 10.80
C GLN A 147 5.52 0.36 10.08
N ASP A 148 6.37 0.10 9.09
CA ASP A 148 7.03 1.14 8.30
C ASP A 148 6.00 1.98 7.52
N LEU A 149 5.06 1.33 6.84
CA LEU A 149 4.00 2.01 6.10
C LEU A 149 3.10 2.85 7.02
N LYS A 150 2.70 2.30 8.18
CA LYS A 150 1.92 3.06 9.17
C LYS A 150 2.71 4.25 9.70
N CYS A 151 3.99 4.06 10.02
CA CYS A 151 4.84 5.13 10.53
C CYS A 151 4.90 6.30 9.54
N LEU A 152 5.14 6.02 8.26
CA LEU A 152 5.18 7.01 7.19
C LEU A 152 3.83 7.72 7.02
N VAL A 153 2.75 6.96 6.83
CA VAL A 153 1.41 7.53 6.59
C VAL A 153 0.94 8.35 7.78
N LEU A 154 1.10 7.86 9.01
CA LEU A 154 0.70 8.59 10.21
C LEU A 154 1.53 9.85 10.40
N SER A 155 2.82 9.84 10.05
CA SER A 155 3.66 11.04 10.07
C SER A 155 3.16 12.10 9.07
N ILE A 156 2.85 11.70 7.83
CA ILE A 156 2.29 12.60 6.80
C ILE A 156 0.97 13.21 7.29
N ILE A 157 0.03 12.38 7.74
CA ILE A 157 -1.30 12.84 8.20
C ILE A 157 -1.17 13.76 9.42
N SER A 158 -0.34 13.40 10.39
CA SER A 158 -0.19 14.17 11.63
C SER A 158 0.47 15.54 11.37
N LEU A 159 1.54 15.58 10.58
CA LEU A 159 2.24 16.82 10.25
C LEU A 159 1.40 17.74 9.35
N HIS A 160 0.75 17.19 8.32
CA HIS A 160 -0.01 17.96 7.35
C HIS A 160 -1.30 18.54 7.96
N PHE A 161 -2.05 17.73 8.71
CA PHE A 161 -3.34 18.15 9.27
C PHE A 161 -3.26 18.65 10.72
N ARG A 162 -2.07 18.62 11.34
CA ARG A 162 -1.85 18.97 12.76
C ARG A 162 -2.76 18.19 13.72
N ILE A 163 -3.05 16.94 13.37
CA ILE A 163 -3.84 16.04 14.21
C ILE A 163 -2.84 15.34 15.14
N LYS A 164 -3.09 15.38 16.46
CA LYS A 164 -2.33 14.54 17.38
C LYS A 164 -2.65 13.08 17.04
N PRO A 165 -1.67 12.23 16.70
CA PRO A 165 -1.94 10.81 16.57
C PRO A 165 -2.46 10.33 17.92
N VAL A 166 -3.64 9.73 17.92
CA VAL A 166 -4.31 9.26 19.13
C VAL A 166 -3.35 8.27 19.80
N SER A 167 -2.82 8.65 20.95
CA SER A 167 -1.87 7.84 21.71
C SER A 167 -2.63 6.64 22.27
N GLY A 168 -2.28 5.45 21.78
CA GLY A 168 -2.74 4.17 22.34
C GLY A 168 -2.02 3.83 23.63
#